data_AF-A0A849SZY6-F1
#
_entry.id   AF-A0A849SZY6-F1
#
_cell.length_a   1.000
_cell.length_b   1.000
_cell.length_c   1.000
_cell.angle_alpha   90.00
_cell.angle_beta   90.00
_cell.angle_gamma   90.00
#
_symmetry.space_group_name_H-M   'P 1'
#
loop_
_entity.id
_entity.type
_entity.pdbx_description
1 polymer ?
#
loop_
_entity_poly.entity_id
_entity_poly.type
_entity_poly.pdbx_seq_one_letter_code
_entity_poly.pdbx_strand_id
1 'polypeptide(L)' 'MTKEVQMSIKMESELRDQFMAVAAGRHRPAAQIIRDLMRLYIADSEVPNMLTAETLRKSDRGEEVFYATNATDLFKQLDI' A
#
# COMPACT_ATOMS: atom_id res chain seq x y z
N MET A 1 17.26 -18.81 -10.25
CA MET A 1 17.01 -19.10 -8.83
C MET A 1 17.18 -17.83 -8.05
N THR A 2 16.10 -17.32 -7.45
CA THR A 2 16.16 -16.14 -6.58
C THR A 2 16.88 -16.53 -5.30
N LYS A 3 17.95 -15.80 -4.95
CA LYS A 3 18.77 -16.11 -3.77
C LYS A 3 17.93 -15.84 -2.53
N GLU A 4 17.73 -16.85 -1.69
CA GLU A 4 17.09 -16.65 -0.39
C GLU A 4 18.01 -15.80 0.50
N VAL A 5 17.45 -14.77 1.13
CA VAL A 5 18.17 -13.84 2.01
C VAL A 5 17.58 -13.95 3.41
N GLN A 6 18.45 -14.06 4.41
CA GLN A 6 18.04 -14.07 5.81
C GLN A 6 18.08 -12.66 6.39
N MET A 7 17.00 -12.27 7.07
CA MET A 7 16.91 -11.04 7.84
C MET A 7 16.79 -11.39 9.32
N SER A 8 17.63 -10.78 10.16
CA SER A 8 17.60 -10.94 11.62
C SER A 8 17.15 -9.64 12.28
N ILE A 9 16.14 -9.72 13.13
CA ILE A 9 15.56 -8.57 13.85
C ILE A 9 15.77 -8.77 15.34
N LYS A 10 16.29 -7.74 16.03
CA LYS A 10 16.27 -7.67 17.50
C LYS A 10 14.91 -7.16 17.96
N MET A 11 14.30 -7.82 18.93
CA MET A 11 13.00 -7.45 19.49
C MET A 11 12.94 -7.81 20.97
N GLU A 12 12.05 -7.15 21.69
CA GLU A 12 11.77 -7.46 23.10
C GLU A 12 11.26 -8.91 23.26
N SER A 13 11.69 -9.59 24.32
CA SER A 13 11.31 -11.00 24.56
C SER A 13 9.79 -11.14 24.68
N GLU A 14 9.15 -10.23 25.40
CA GLU A 14 7.71 -10.27 25.61
C GLU A 14 6.93 -10.12 24.29
N LEU A 15 7.36 -9.21 23.41
CA LEU A 15 6.74 -9.01 22.11
C LEU A 15 6.86 -10.26 21.23
N ARG A 16 8.03 -10.91 21.23
CA ARG A 16 8.26 -12.17 20.53
C ARG A 16 7.30 -13.24 21.02
N ASP A 17 7.18 -13.40 22.33
CA ASP A 17 6.39 -14.47 22.93
C ASP A 17 4.89 -14.28 22.67
N GLN A 18 4.40 -13.04 22.79
CA GLN A 18 3.03 -12.68 22.40
C GLN A 18 2.76 -12.94 20.90
N PHE A 19 3.67 -12.52 20.02
CA PHE A 19 3.53 -12.74 18.58
C PHE A 19 3.50 -14.23 18.22
N MET A 20 4.38 -15.03 18.85
CA MET A 20 4.43 -16.48 18.64
C MET A 20 3.15 -17.17 19.13
N ALA A 21 2.59 -16.75 20.26
CA ALA A 21 1.32 -17.28 20.77
C ALA A 21 0.16 -17.02 19.79
N VAL A 22 0.06 -15.81 19.24
CA VAL A 22 -0.96 -15.45 18.24
C VAL A 22 -0.75 -16.21 16.92
N ALA A 23 0.50 -16.35 16.47
CA ALA A 23 0.83 -17.10 15.25
C ALA A 23 0.46 -18.59 15.37
N ALA A 24 0.74 -19.19 16.53
CA ALA A 24 0.36 -20.56 16.85
C ALA A 24 -1.16 -20.74 16.84
N GLY A 25 -1.92 -19.83 17.45
CA GLY A 25 -3.39 -19.84 17.44
C GLY A 25 -3.99 -19.67 16.04
N ARG A 26 -3.25 -19.07 15.09
CA ARG A 26 -3.64 -18.96 13.68
C ARG A 26 -3.12 -20.09 12.80
N HIS A 27 -2.38 -21.05 13.35
CA HIS A 27 -1.71 -22.14 12.62
C HIS A 27 -0.84 -21.66 11.45
N ARG A 28 -0.23 -20.47 11.58
CA ARG A 28 0.62 -19.87 10.53
C ARG A 28 2.04 -19.66 11.05
N PRO A 29 3.07 -19.96 10.25
CA PRO A 29 4.45 -19.65 10.64
C PRO A 29 4.63 -18.15 10.86
N ALA A 30 5.28 -17.77 11.96
CA ALA A 30 5.59 -16.37 12.30
C ALA A 30 6.27 -15.63 11.14
N ALA A 31 7.25 -16.27 10.49
CA ALA A 31 7.94 -15.70 9.33
C ALA A 31 7.00 -15.45 8.14
N GLN A 32 5.96 -16.27 7.94
CA GLN A 32 4.97 -16.04 6.89
C GLN A 32 4.14 -14.79 7.18
N ILE A 33 3.72 -14.62 8.45
CA ILE A 33 2.99 -13.42 8.88
C ILE A 33 3.84 -12.17 8.65
N ILE A 34 5.13 -12.19 9.03
CA ILE A 34 6.05 -11.07 8.81
C ILE A 34 6.19 -10.75 7.32
N ARG A 35 6.37 -11.76 6.45
CA ARG A 35 6.44 -11.53 4.99
C ARG A 35 5.15 -10.91 4.44
N ASP A 36 4.00 -11.35 4.92
CA ASP A 36 2.71 -10.80 4.48
C ASP A 36 2.53 -9.37 4.98
N LEU A 37 2.92 -9.07 6.22
CA LEU A 37 2.95 -7.70 6.75
C LEU A 37 3.89 -6.80 5.95
N MET A 38 5.06 -7.29 5.54
CA MET A 38 5.97 -6.55 4.67
C MET A 38 5.34 -6.23 3.31
N ARG A 39 4.68 -7.21 2.68
CA ARG A 39 3.98 -7.00 1.41
C ARG A 39 2.85 -5.98 1.55
N LEU A 40 2.08 -6.07 2.63
CA LEU A 40 1.02 -5.11 2.93
C LEU A 40 1.60 -3.71 3.15
N TYR A 41 2.71 -3.59 3.89
CA TYR A 41 3.36 -2.30 4.11
C TYR A 41 3.90 -1.66 2.83
N ILE A 42 4.50 -2.46 1.94
CA ILE A 42 4.94 -1.99 0.62
C ILE A 42 3.73 -1.54 -0.20
N ALA A 43 2.69 -2.37 -0.28
CA ALA A 43 1.49 -2.06 -1.04
C ALA A 43 0.80 -0.77 -0.51
N ASP A 44 0.74 -0.58 0.81
CA ASP A 44 0.19 0.62 1.43
C ASP A 44 1.05 1.86 1.15
N SER A 45 2.39 1.72 1.16
CA SER A 45 3.29 2.81 0.78
C SER A 45 3.20 3.20 -0.70
N GLU A 46 2.68 2.30 -1.53
CA GLU A 46 2.37 2.53 -2.93
C GLU A 46 0.93 3.03 -3.14
N VAL A 47 0.18 3.40 -2.10
CA VAL A 47 -1.12 4.08 -2.20
C VAL A 47 -0.94 5.59 -1.96
N PRO A 48 -1.40 6.46 -2.89
CA PRO A 48 -1.95 6.12 -4.20
C PRO A 48 -0.89 5.52 -5.13
N ASN A 49 -1.33 4.62 -6.03
CA ASN A 49 -0.43 4.02 -7.02
C ASN A 49 0.28 5.12 -7.82
N MET A 50 1.42 4.78 -8.44
CA MET A 50 2.24 5.75 -9.15
C MET A 50 1.45 6.65 -10.10
N LEU A 51 0.52 6.07 -10.86
CA LEU A 51 -0.32 6.82 -11.81
C LEU A 51 -1.21 7.83 -11.08
N THR A 52 -1.95 7.41 -10.06
CA THR A 52 -2.81 8.30 -9.27
C THR A 52 -1.99 9.40 -8.58
N ALA A 53 -0.83 9.06 -8.01
CA ALA A 53 0.07 10.03 -7.40
C ALA A 53 0.61 11.05 -8.41
N GLU A 54 0.91 10.63 -9.64
CA GLU A 54 1.35 11.51 -10.72
C GLU A 54 0.22 12.43 -11.20
N THR A 55 -0.98 11.91 -11.42
CA THR A 55 -2.15 12.71 -11.82
C THR A 55 -2.46 13.80 -10.80
N LEU A 56 -2.38 13.49 -9.49
CA LEU A 56 -2.53 14.50 -8.43
C LEU A 56 -1.47 15.59 -8.52
N ARG A 57 -0.19 15.21 -8.65
CA ARG A 57 0.92 16.18 -8.79
C ARG A 57 0.80 17.06 -10.03
N LYS A 58 0.30 16.51 -11.15
CA LYS A 58 0.02 17.29 -12.37
C LYS A 58 -1.10 18.28 -12.11
N SER A 59 -2.20 17.84 -11.52
CA SER A 59 -3.32 18.69 -11.15
C SER A 59 -2.90 19.84 -10.22
N ASP A 60 -2.04 19.58 -9.22
CA ASP A 60 -1.51 20.60 -8.31
C ASP A 60 -0.68 21.68 -9.03
N ARG A 61 -0.04 21.32 -10.15
CA ARG A 61 0.70 22.25 -11.03
C ARG A 61 -0.19 22.93 -12.07
N GLY A 62 -1.49 22.63 -12.09
CA GLY A 62 -2.43 23.09 -13.12
C GLY A 62 -2.26 22.39 -14.47
N GLU A 63 -1.53 21.27 -14.51
CA GLU A 63 -1.35 20.44 -15.70
C GLU A 63 -2.52 19.46 -15.81
N GLU A 64 -3.04 19.26 -17.02
CA GLU A 64 -4.15 18.32 -17.31
C GLU A 64 -5.42 18.61 -16.47
N VAL A 65 -5.63 19.87 -16.06
CA VAL A 65 -6.84 20.35 -15.38
C VAL A 65 -7.82 20.92 -16.40
N PHE A 66 -9.06 20.43 -16.36
CA PHE A 66 -10.16 20.88 -17.22
C PHE A 66 -11.25 21.56 -16.39
N TYR A 67 -11.93 22.54 -16.98
CA TYR A 67 -12.95 23.32 -16.30
C TYR A 67 -14.30 23.14 -16.99
N ALA A 68 -15.35 23.03 -16.18
CA ALA A 68 -16.73 23.01 -16.64
C ALA A 68 -17.52 24.14 -15.98
N THR A 69 -18.44 24.74 -16.74
CA THR A 69 -19.22 25.89 -16.27
C THR A 69 -20.37 25.46 -15.34
N ASN A 70 -20.86 24.24 -15.51
CA ASN A 70 -21.92 23.63 -14.72
C ASN A 70 -21.90 22.10 -14.87
N ALA A 71 -22.78 21.40 -14.14
CA ALA A 71 -22.85 19.94 -14.17
C ALA A 71 -23.20 19.38 -15.56
N THR A 72 -24.10 20.04 -16.30
CA THR A 72 -24.49 19.59 -17.66
C THR A 72 -23.31 19.67 -18.62
N ASP A 73 -22.52 20.73 -18.54
CA ASP A 73 -21.28 20.90 -19.31
C ASP A 73 -20.24 19.85 -18.93
N LEU A 74 -20.07 19.58 -17.62
CA LEU A 74 -19.17 18.53 -17.13
C LEU A 74 -19.52 17.15 -17.70
N PHE A 75 -20.79 16.73 -17.60
CA PHE A 75 -21.21 15.42 -18.10
C PHE A 75 -21.05 15.30 -19.61
N LYS A 76 -21.37 16.37 -20.35
CA LYS A 76 -21.11 16.41 -21.79
C LYS A 76 -19.63 16.26 -22.12
N GLN A 77 -18.73 16.86 -21.34
CA GLN A 77 -17.28 16.74 -21.54
C GLN A 77 -16.75 15.34 -21.17
N LEU A 78 -17.37 14.68 -20.19
CA LEU A 78 -17.00 13.33 -19.73
C LEU A 78 -17.65 12.20 -20.54
N ASP A 79 -18.58 12.51 -21.45
CA ASP A 79 -19.33 11.56 -22.27
C ASP A 79 -20.10 10.52 -21.42
N ILE A 80 -20.75 10.98 -20.35
CA ILE A 80 -21.56 10.18 -19.42
C ILE A 80 -22.94 10.79 -19.15
#